data_AF-A0A1J5EP87-F1
#
_entry.id   AF-A0A1J5EP87-F1
#
_cell.length_a   1.000
_cell.length_b   1.000
_cell.length_c   1.000
_cell.angle_alpha   90.00
_cell.angle_beta   90.00
_cell.angle_gamma   90.00
#
_symmetry.space_group_name_H-M   'P 1'
#
loop_
_entity.id
_entity.type
_entity.pdbx_description
1 polymer ?
#
loop_
_entity_poly.entity_id
_entity_poly.type
_entity_poly.pdbx_seq_one_letter_code
_entity_poly.pdbx_strand_id
1 'polypeptide(L)'
;MICALALAFVAGSHQEALALQATIAQTEITAGDPVTVNGVIDPGSELYVVICSDSQFRPPDAKGLEEKKKLVKSFGETAIPPTYYVATSAPYSLAEPMIVNKGQTSGLFAFPPFQYALRVNKIKPWETITGEVKKNLGPVATGEQWRFLTYTHEDKFGINTISKEIPISGGNARMVLTDHGLQPEPWNKGVSLSLDRKTGAFSLSMAPYRNLAPGTKLAVYVNGEKAGLFTIKGAGYFFATANTYMNPLVVVLGAFVIGVLFVIMGAAGGLFTAAFQITVLGTNGPLGINAANTVKPTNLFLTLCSPVTGLLHYFQERRFAWPLALFFAAGIVLGAFWLGPEYSAKYLSMKAYKFYLGIVCLVIGIKLFIESLPSSIAKKKTMKAIIQKFNQAVKDAKEKGTAMEMGRVEFDHFHPVSFKMQFWGETFLAKPLLMLVSGILMGMIASSFGVGGGFMFMPFMTSLMGYPMYLAVPIALAGTFATSVGGITKYFLMGYSPDWVMAICIAAGAIGGGVVGPKIQKRLPEVFLKRLLALALVLVFLNYTGAVPFLR
;
A
#
# COMPACT_ATOMS: atom_id res chain seq x y z
N MET A 1 65.33 34.06 23.16
CA MET A 1 64.99 35.05 24.22
C MET A 1 65.07 36.43 23.57
N ILE A 2 63.94 37.00 23.15
CA ILE A 2 63.22 38.14 23.80
C ILE A 2 64.05 39.44 23.61
N CYS A 3 63.62 40.53 22.95
CA CYS A 3 62.36 41.28 23.00
C CYS A 3 62.34 42.29 21.81
N ALA A 4 61.23 42.45 21.09
CA ALA A 4 60.26 43.56 21.20
C ALA A 4 60.54 44.77 20.30
N LEU A 5 59.67 45.00 19.31
CA LEU A 5 58.86 46.23 19.10
C LEU A 5 58.24 46.20 17.70
N ALA A 6 56.90 46.19 17.62
CA ALA A 6 56.13 47.06 16.72
C ALA A 6 54.64 46.71 16.86
N LEU A 7 53.95 47.49 17.69
CA LEU A 7 52.50 47.60 17.71
C LEU A 7 52.21 48.98 17.13
N ALA A 8 51.58 49.04 15.96
CA ALA A 8 50.94 50.24 15.46
C ALA A 8 49.72 49.84 14.64
N PHE A 9 48.57 50.03 15.28
CA PHE A 9 47.22 50.03 14.73
C PHE A 9 47.13 50.86 13.44
N VAL A 10 46.50 50.30 12.40
CA VAL A 10 45.64 51.06 11.51
C VAL A 10 44.30 50.33 11.44
N ALA A 11 43.31 50.96 12.04
CA ALA A 11 41.91 50.62 11.92
C ALA A 11 41.46 50.83 10.46
N GLY A 12 40.97 49.74 9.86
CA GLY A 12 40.22 49.75 8.61
C GLY A 12 38.99 48.88 8.83
N SER A 13 37.86 49.52 9.08
CA SER A 13 36.55 48.89 9.24
C SER A 13 36.07 48.31 7.91
N HIS A 14 36.34 47.03 7.69
CA HIS A 14 35.50 46.18 6.85
C HIS A 14 35.37 44.84 7.58
N GLN A 15 34.18 44.60 8.14
CA GLN A 15 33.74 43.26 8.53
C GLN A 15 33.65 42.45 7.22
N GLU A 16 34.74 41.78 6.86
CA GLU A 16 34.64 40.64 5.96
C GLU A 16 33.80 39.59 6.68
N ALA A 17 32.60 39.33 6.14
CA ALA A 17 31.79 38.19 6.56
C ALA A 17 32.68 36.94 6.52
N LEU A 18 32.70 36.18 7.62
CA LEU A 18 33.38 34.90 7.65
C LEU A 18 32.82 34.05 6.52
N ALA A 19 33.63 33.75 5.50
CA ALA A 19 33.24 32.84 4.44
C ALA A 19 32.72 31.54 5.09
N LEU A 20 31.50 31.14 4.74
CA LEU A 20 30.82 30.04 5.41
C LEU A 20 31.60 28.74 5.23
N GLN A 21 32.25 28.26 6.30
CA GLN A 21 33.02 27.02 6.32
C GLN A 21 32.14 25.89 6.84
N ALA A 22 31.15 25.46 6.04
CA ALA A 22 30.39 24.26 6.34
C ALA A 22 31.01 23.05 5.62
N THR A 23 31.20 21.96 6.36
CA THR A 23 31.75 20.69 5.87
C THR A 23 30.80 19.55 6.17
N ILE A 24 30.64 18.66 5.19
CA ILE A 24 29.86 17.42 5.34
C ILE A 24 30.87 16.32 5.69
N ALA A 25 30.66 15.62 6.79
CA ALA A 25 31.63 14.63 7.27
C ALA A 25 31.73 13.40 6.34
N GLN A 26 30.68 13.12 5.57
CA GLN A 26 30.58 11.98 4.66
C GLN A 26 30.18 12.40 3.24
N THR A 27 30.86 11.87 2.23
CA THR A 27 30.47 12.02 0.82
C THR A 27 29.42 10.98 0.39
N GLU A 28 29.34 9.86 1.10
CA GLU A 28 28.39 8.78 0.88
C GLU A 28 27.90 8.24 2.24
N ILE A 29 26.59 8.01 2.36
CA ILE A 29 25.98 7.41 3.56
C ILE A 29 25.07 6.24 3.17
N THR A 30 24.94 5.22 4.01
CA THR A 30 23.95 4.16 3.78
C THR A 30 22.55 4.70 4.08
N ALA A 31 21.53 4.24 3.34
CA ALA A 31 20.16 4.65 3.57
C ALA A 31 19.71 4.35 5.02
N GLY A 32 19.32 5.40 5.75
CA GLY A 32 18.93 5.33 7.17
C GLY A 32 20.04 5.69 8.16
N ASP A 33 21.29 5.79 7.72
CA ASP A 33 22.39 6.29 8.55
C ASP A 33 22.34 7.82 8.68
N PRO A 34 22.82 8.38 9.80
CA PRO A 34 22.89 9.82 9.98
C PRO A 34 23.99 10.47 9.13
N VAL A 35 23.69 11.64 8.55
CA VAL A 35 24.68 12.57 8.01
C VAL A 35 25.05 13.60 9.06
N THR A 36 26.34 13.96 9.14
CA THR A 36 26.81 15.01 10.04
C THR A 36 27.33 16.21 9.24
N VAL A 37 26.87 17.39 9.62
CA VAL A 37 27.24 18.68 9.03
C VAL A 37 27.79 19.57 10.13
N ASN A 38 29.04 19.98 9.98
CA ASN A 38 29.73 20.86 10.92
C ASN A 38 30.11 22.15 10.22
N GLY A 39 30.12 23.26 10.94
CA GLY A 39 30.63 24.50 10.39
C GLY A 39 30.55 25.65 11.35
N VAL A 40 30.78 26.84 10.81
CA VAL A 40 30.69 28.10 11.53
C VAL A 40 29.77 29.03 10.74
N ILE A 41 28.85 29.68 11.44
CA ILE A 41 28.01 30.76 10.94
C ILE A 41 28.35 32.06 11.66
N ASP A 42 27.81 33.20 11.21
CA ASP A 42 28.03 34.47 11.89
C ASP A 42 27.53 34.41 13.35
N PRO A 43 28.34 34.82 14.34
CA PRO A 43 27.93 34.83 15.75
C PRO A 43 26.60 35.55 15.99
N GLY A 44 25.72 34.94 16.78
CA GLY A 44 24.39 35.47 17.07
C GLY A 44 23.33 35.23 15.99
N SER A 45 23.69 34.74 14.80
CA SER A 45 22.72 34.36 13.78
C SER A 45 22.00 33.06 14.11
N GLU A 46 20.77 32.91 13.61
CA GLU A 46 20.04 31.65 13.71
C GLU A 46 20.50 30.69 12.60
N LEU A 47 20.54 29.40 12.91
CA LEU A 47 21.02 28.36 12.01
C LEU A 47 19.86 27.75 11.23
N TYR A 48 20.03 27.63 9.92
CA TYR A 48 19.14 26.92 9.01
C TYR A 48 19.97 26.00 8.12
N VAL A 49 19.85 24.69 8.34
CA VAL A 49 20.46 23.68 7.48
C VAL A 49 19.39 22.99 6.66
N VAL A 50 19.41 23.20 5.36
CA VAL A 50 18.50 22.55 4.40
C VAL A 50 19.19 21.33 3.81
N ILE A 51 18.57 20.16 3.97
CA ILE A 51 19.02 18.92 3.32
C ILE A 51 17.93 18.49 2.35
N CYS A 52 18.22 18.53 1.05
CA CYS A 52 17.20 18.26 0.03
C CYS A 52 17.75 17.50 -1.17
N SER A 53 16.86 16.87 -1.93
CA SER A 53 17.24 16.26 -3.21
C SER A 53 17.84 17.29 -4.17
N ASP A 54 18.96 16.94 -4.79
CA ASP A 54 19.60 17.80 -5.80
C ASP A 54 18.77 17.83 -7.10
N SER A 55 18.10 16.72 -7.42
CA SER A 55 17.12 16.65 -8.50
C SER A 55 15.79 17.28 -8.10
N GLN A 56 15.18 18.00 -9.03
CA GLN A 56 13.84 18.57 -8.88
C GLN A 56 12.77 17.63 -9.46
N PHE A 57 11.54 17.75 -8.97
CA PHE A 57 10.36 17.09 -9.52
C PHE A 57 9.33 18.14 -9.96
N ARG A 58 8.75 17.93 -11.14
CA ARG A 58 7.64 18.74 -11.65
C ARG A 58 6.38 17.87 -11.79
N PRO A 59 5.18 18.45 -11.58
CA PRO A 59 3.92 17.74 -11.76
C PRO A 59 3.76 16.95 -13.07
N PRO A 60 4.23 17.42 -14.25
CA PRO A 60 4.10 16.66 -15.50
C PRO A 60 4.98 15.42 -15.58
N ASP A 61 6.01 15.33 -14.75
CA ASP A 61 6.93 14.19 -14.68
C ASP A 61 6.31 13.01 -13.88
N ALA A 62 5.12 13.20 -13.29
CA ALA A 62 4.35 12.15 -12.67
C ALA A 62 3.97 11.06 -13.69
N LYS A 63 4.31 9.80 -13.37
CA LYS A 63 4.03 8.64 -14.23
C LYS A 63 2.55 8.23 -14.24
N GLY A 64 1.81 8.45 -13.16
CA GLY A 64 0.39 8.12 -13.06
C GLY A 64 -0.48 9.14 -13.80
N LEU A 65 -1.36 8.68 -14.69
CA LEU A 65 -2.22 9.55 -15.51
C LEU A 65 -3.13 10.46 -14.66
N GLU A 66 -3.69 9.95 -13.58
CA GLU A 66 -4.61 10.71 -12.72
C GLU A 66 -3.88 11.60 -11.71
N GLU A 67 -2.75 11.13 -11.16
CA GLU A 67 -1.87 11.94 -10.33
C GLU A 67 -1.29 13.12 -11.11
N LYS A 68 -0.83 12.89 -12.34
CA LYS A 68 -0.36 13.94 -13.25
C LYS A 68 -1.41 15.02 -13.47
N LYS A 69 -2.64 14.64 -13.85
CA LYS A 69 -3.74 15.59 -14.04
C LYS A 69 -4.02 16.41 -12.79
N LYS A 70 -4.08 15.76 -11.62
CA LYS A 70 -4.34 16.44 -10.33
C LYS A 70 -3.22 17.40 -9.95
N LEU A 71 -1.96 16.96 -10.03
CA LEU A 71 -0.81 17.78 -9.67
C LEU A 71 -0.62 18.96 -10.62
N VAL A 72 -0.75 18.75 -11.94
CA VAL A 72 -0.66 19.83 -12.93
C VAL A 72 -1.78 20.85 -12.72
N LYS A 73 -3.01 20.41 -12.44
CA LYS A 73 -4.13 21.31 -12.12
C LYS A 73 -3.87 22.16 -10.87
N SER A 74 -3.21 21.60 -9.85
CA SER A 74 -3.00 22.28 -8.57
C SER A 74 -1.72 23.10 -8.48
N PHE A 75 -0.67 22.71 -9.21
CA PHE A 75 0.70 23.25 -9.07
C PHE A 75 1.38 23.58 -10.41
N GLY A 76 0.72 23.35 -11.55
CA GLY A 76 1.25 23.67 -12.88
C GLY A 76 2.59 22.99 -13.16
N GLU A 77 3.59 23.79 -13.49
CA GLU A 77 4.97 23.37 -13.79
C GLU A 77 5.93 23.57 -12.61
N THR A 78 5.42 23.95 -11.43
CA THR A 78 6.24 24.28 -10.26
C THR A 78 7.15 23.13 -9.87
N ALA A 79 8.46 23.37 -9.89
CA ALA A 79 9.47 22.38 -9.54
C ALA A 79 9.86 22.48 -8.06
N ILE A 80 9.90 21.35 -7.36
CA ILE A 80 10.39 21.25 -5.98
C ILE A 80 11.33 20.06 -5.79
N PRO A 81 12.27 20.13 -4.83
CA PRO A 81 13.05 18.97 -4.44
C PRO A 81 12.13 17.93 -3.77
N PRO A 82 12.10 16.67 -4.23
CA PRO A 82 11.22 15.62 -3.70
C PRO A 82 11.39 15.35 -2.20
N THR A 83 12.63 15.38 -1.73
CA THR A 83 12.98 15.24 -0.32
C THR A 83 13.51 16.58 0.15
N TYR A 84 13.00 17.08 1.27
CA TYR A 84 13.35 18.42 1.77
C TYR A 84 13.20 18.48 3.29
N TYR A 85 14.32 18.70 3.97
CA TYR A 85 14.40 18.89 5.42
C TYR A 85 15.02 20.25 5.72
N VAL A 86 14.56 20.89 6.78
CA VAL A 86 15.13 22.11 7.35
C VAL A 86 15.35 21.87 8.83
N ALA A 87 16.61 21.63 9.22
CA ALA A 87 17.01 21.57 10.61
C ALA A 87 17.45 22.96 11.07
N THR A 88 16.87 23.47 12.15
CA THR A 88 17.09 24.86 12.58
C THR A 88 17.11 25.04 14.10
N SER A 89 17.86 26.04 14.56
CA SER A 89 17.82 26.53 15.95
C SER A 89 16.56 27.34 16.27
N ALA A 90 15.85 27.82 15.25
CA ALA A 90 14.63 28.64 15.38
C ALA A 90 13.43 27.98 14.68
N PRO A 91 12.96 26.79 15.11
CA PRO A 91 11.89 26.05 14.43
C PRO A 91 10.59 26.85 14.28
N TYR A 92 10.27 27.72 15.25
CA TYR A 92 9.08 28.56 15.25
C TYR A 92 9.07 29.66 14.18
N SER A 93 10.21 29.91 13.50
CA SER A 93 10.21 30.80 12.34
C SER A 93 9.56 30.18 11.10
N LEU A 94 9.42 28.85 11.07
CA LEU A 94 8.93 28.09 9.91
C LEU A 94 7.72 27.21 10.22
N ALA A 95 7.59 26.71 11.44
CA ALA A 95 6.50 25.83 11.82
C ALA A 95 6.12 25.96 13.30
N GLU A 96 4.84 25.76 13.61
CA GLU A 96 4.32 25.82 14.98
C GLU A 96 3.63 24.50 15.36
N PRO A 97 3.95 23.92 16.53
CA PRO A 97 3.23 22.77 17.06
C PRO A 97 1.76 23.13 17.35
N MET A 98 0.83 22.43 16.73
CA MET A 98 -0.61 22.61 16.91
C MET A 98 -1.28 21.27 17.21
N ILE A 99 -2.35 21.29 18.00
CA ILE A 99 -3.23 20.13 18.17
C ILE A 99 -4.28 20.16 17.07
N VAL A 100 -4.27 19.15 16.21
CA VAL A 100 -5.28 18.95 15.16
C VAL A 100 -6.10 17.72 15.52
N ASN A 101 -7.42 17.89 15.59
CA ASN A 101 -8.34 16.78 15.77
C ASN A 101 -8.42 16.00 14.46
N LYS A 102 -7.80 14.82 14.42
CA LYS A 102 -7.98 13.86 13.32
C LYS A 102 -9.06 12.86 13.72
N GLY A 103 -9.68 12.24 12.72
CA GLY A 103 -10.81 11.36 12.97
C GLY A 103 -11.85 11.43 11.88
N GLN A 104 -13.01 10.89 12.15
CA GLN A 104 -14.14 10.91 11.24
C GLN A 104 -15.40 11.27 12.01
N THR A 105 -15.86 12.51 11.81
CA THR A 105 -17.00 13.10 12.54
C THR A 105 -18.21 13.40 11.69
N SER A 106 -18.08 13.32 10.37
CA SER A 106 -19.18 13.55 9.44
C SER A 106 -19.13 12.60 8.24
N GLY A 107 -20.29 12.43 7.60
CA GLY A 107 -20.52 11.53 6.48
C GLY A 107 -21.04 10.15 6.90
N LEU A 108 -21.45 9.34 5.90
CA LEU A 108 -22.02 7.99 6.02
C LEU A 108 -21.14 6.99 6.82
N PHE A 109 -19.92 7.40 7.17
CA PHE A 109 -18.81 6.60 7.64
C PHE A 109 -18.26 7.10 9.00
N ALA A 110 -18.98 8.02 9.67
CA ALA A 110 -18.65 8.54 10.99
C ALA A 110 -19.43 7.82 12.09
N PHE A 111 -19.50 6.48 12.03
CA PHE A 111 -20.20 5.69 13.06
C PHE A 111 -19.34 4.52 13.56
N PRO A 112 -18.94 4.51 14.85
CA PRO A 112 -19.08 5.62 15.80
C PRO A 112 -18.19 6.81 15.38
N PRO A 113 -18.63 8.07 15.57
CA PRO A 113 -17.79 9.21 15.28
C PRO A 113 -16.63 9.20 16.28
N PHE A 114 -15.40 9.17 15.77
CA PHE A 114 -14.22 9.20 16.62
C PHE A 114 -13.34 10.37 16.23
N GLN A 115 -12.92 11.14 17.23
CA GLN A 115 -11.89 12.14 17.14
C GLN A 115 -10.75 11.73 18.05
N TYR A 116 -9.53 11.98 17.60
CA TYR A 116 -8.34 11.88 18.41
C TYR A 116 -7.50 13.12 18.13
N ALA A 117 -7.08 13.77 19.20
CA ALA A 117 -6.18 14.89 19.15
C ALA A 117 -4.79 14.38 18.74
N LEU A 118 -4.24 14.94 17.67
CA LEU A 118 -2.85 14.72 17.28
C LEU A 118 -2.11 16.03 17.31
N ARG A 119 -0.98 16.04 18.02
CA ARG A 119 -0.02 17.13 17.92
C ARG A 119 0.73 16.99 16.59
N VAL A 120 0.77 18.06 15.81
CA VAL A 120 1.46 18.12 14.52
C VAL A 120 2.31 19.37 14.42
N ASN A 121 3.42 19.29 13.67
CA ASN A 121 4.21 20.46 13.32
C ASN A 121 3.61 21.12 12.07
N LYS A 122 2.88 22.23 12.27
CA LYS A 122 2.13 22.94 11.22
C LYS A 122 3.03 23.97 10.55
N ILE A 123 3.16 23.92 9.23
CA ILE A 123 4.03 24.83 8.50
C ILE A 123 3.36 26.20 8.38
N LYS A 124 4.15 27.26 8.58
CA LYS A 124 3.70 28.64 8.41
C LYS A 124 3.43 28.97 6.93
N PRO A 125 2.36 29.72 6.62
CA PRO A 125 2.14 30.27 5.28
C PRO A 125 3.33 31.12 4.84
N TRP A 126 3.66 31.09 3.55
CA TRP A 126 4.83 31.78 3.00
C TRP A 126 4.84 33.28 3.33
N GLU A 127 3.66 33.89 3.36
CA GLU A 127 3.43 35.32 3.61
C GLU A 127 3.86 35.72 5.03
N THR A 128 3.77 34.79 5.99
CA THR A 128 4.09 35.02 7.40
C THR A 128 5.57 34.82 7.74
N ILE A 129 6.34 34.20 6.84
CA ILE A 129 7.78 33.98 7.01
C ILE A 129 8.52 35.27 6.65
N THR A 130 9.46 35.69 7.50
CA THR A 130 10.25 36.92 7.28
C THR A 130 11.14 36.81 6.04
N GLY A 131 11.45 37.94 5.41
CA GLY A 131 12.28 38.00 4.20
C GLY A 131 13.70 37.44 4.41
N GLU A 132 14.25 37.58 5.62
CA GLU A 132 15.55 37.04 6.00
C GLU A 132 15.54 35.51 6.04
N VAL A 133 14.56 34.91 6.72
CA VAL A 133 14.42 33.45 6.81
C VAL A 133 14.20 32.84 5.43
N LYS A 134 13.45 33.51 4.54
CA LYS A 134 13.21 33.04 3.17
C LYS A 134 14.50 32.83 2.37
N LYS A 135 15.52 33.68 2.57
CA LYS A 135 16.82 33.55 1.89
C LYS A 135 17.57 32.30 2.33
N ASN A 136 17.29 31.80 3.53
CA ASN A 136 17.98 30.66 4.12
C ASN A 136 17.40 29.30 3.70
N LEU A 137 16.35 29.27 2.85
CA LEU A 137 15.63 28.06 2.44
C LEU A 137 16.21 27.38 1.19
N GLY A 138 17.47 27.68 0.86
CA GLY A 138 18.21 27.03 -0.23
C GLY A 138 17.47 27.15 -1.58
N PRO A 139 17.11 26.04 -2.24
CA PRO A 139 16.52 26.06 -3.58
C PRO A 139 15.06 26.54 -3.64
N VAL A 140 14.42 26.82 -2.50
CA VAL A 140 13.01 27.23 -2.43
C VAL A 140 12.93 28.74 -2.28
N ALA A 141 12.54 29.42 -3.37
CA ALA A 141 12.55 30.88 -3.44
C ALA A 141 11.15 31.49 -3.59
N THR A 142 10.15 30.70 -4.00
CA THR A 142 8.81 31.22 -4.31
C THR A 142 7.73 30.66 -3.39
N GLY A 143 6.64 31.44 -3.22
CA GLY A 143 5.47 31.00 -2.47
C GLY A 143 4.77 29.79 -3.09
N GLU A 144 4.83 29.63 -4.42
CA GLU A 144 4.30 28.45 -5.10
C GLU A 144 5.08 27.18 -4.78
N GLN A 145 6.41 27.25 -4.76
CA GLN A 145 7.26 26.13 -4.33
C GLN A 145 7.01 25.78 -2.87
N TRP A 146 6.90 26.78 -1.99
CA TRP A 146 6.57 26.57 -0.58
C TRP A 146 5.19 25.95 -0.37
N ARG A 147 4.18 26.41 -1.12
CA ARG A 147 2.84 25.83 -1.12
C ARG A 147 2.87 24.37 -1.58
N PHE A 148 3.67 24.07 -2.59
CA PHE A 148 3.81 22.69 -3.07
C PHE A 148 4.52 21.79 -2.05
N LEU A 149 5.61 22.25 -1.44
CA LEU A 149 6.28 21.52 -0.35
C LEU A 149 5.38 21.32 0.86
N THR A 150 4.62 22.35 1.26
CA THR A 150 3.65 22.26 2.35
C THR A 150 2.58 21.22 2.05
N TYR A 151 2.09 21.16 0.80
CA TYR A 151 1.20 20.08 0.36
C TYR A 151 1.85 18.70 0.47
N THR A 152 3.13 18.55 0.10
CA THR A 152 3.84 17.27 0.29
C THR A 152 4.03 16.88 1.75
N HIS A 153 4.13 17.85 2.66
CA HIS A 153 4.33 17.62 4.09
C HIS A 153 3.04 17.30 4.84
N GLU A 154 1.98 18.07 4.59
CA GLU A 154 0.76 18.06 5.41
C GLU A 154 -0.35 17.16 4.85
N ASP A 155 -0.46 17.05 3.53
CA ASP A 155 -1.51 16.24 2.92
C ASP A 155 -1.13 14.76 3.00
N LYS A 156 -2.05 13.88 3.41
CA LYS A 156 -1.79 12.42 3.48
C LYS A 156 -1.40 11.81 2.14
N PHE A 157 -1.79 12.43 1.02
CA PHE A 157 -1.72 11.92 -0.34
C PHE A 157 -0.90 12.76 -1.33
N GLY A 158 0.00 13.65 -0.85
CA GLY A 158 0.96 14.43 -1.67
C GLY A 158 1.82 13.62 -2.68
N ILE A 159 2.97 14.10 -3.19
CA ILE A 159 3.79 13.39 -4.21
C ILE A 159 4.21 11.93 -3.85
N ASN A 160 3.97 11.53 -2.60
CA ASN A 160 3.32 10.27 -2.23
C ASN A 160 4.12 9.16 -1.56
N THR A 161 5.25 9.47 -0.92
CA THR A 161 5.77 8.80 0.32
C THR A 161 7.27 8.97 0.51
N ILE A 162 8.03 9.30 -0.54
CA ILE A 162 9.49 9.46 -0.44
C ILE A 162 9.88 10.63 0.47
N SER A 163 9.12 11.75 0.41
CA SER A 163 9.26 12.91 1.31
C SER A 163 8.69 12.67 2.71
N LYS A 164 7.85 11.63 2.87
CA LYS A 164 7.06 11.43 4.08
C LYS A 164 7.64 10.33 4.92
N GLU A 165 8.67 10.67 5.67
CA GLU A 165 8.92 9.97 6.92
C GLU A 165 7.81 10.37 7.91
N ILE A 166 6.68 9.64 7.87
CA ILE A 166 5.58 9.88 8.81
C ILE A 166 6.12 9.56 10.21
N PRO A 167 6.11 10.52 11.15
CA PRO A 167 6.50 10.24 12.52
C PRO A 167 5.62 9.12 13.08
N ILE A 168 6.20 8.31 13.97
CA ILE A 168 5.66 7.05 14.50
C ILE A 168 4.27 7.22 15.20
N SER A 169 3.73 8.44 15.31
CA SER A 169 2.43 8.79 15.89
C SER A 169 1.39 9.40 14.92
N GLY A 170 1.61 9.40 13.58
CA GLY A 170 0.56 9.73 12.59
C GLY A 170 0.33 11.23 12.28
N GLY A 171 1.35 12.06 12.53
CA GLY A 171 1.39 13.51 12.25
C GLY A 171 1.65 13.89 10.78
N ASN A 172 2.05 15.14 10.55
CA ASN A 172 2.61 15.60 9.26
C ASN A 172 3.98 14.95 9.03
N ALA A 173 4.52 15.01 7.80
CA ALA A 173 5.85 14.48 7.51
C ALA A 173 6.96 15.16 8.33
N ARG A 174 8.20 14.68 8.21
CA ARG A 174 9.38 15.39 8.75
C ARG A 174 9.87 16.39 7.70
N MET A 175 9.77 17.68 8.01
CA MET A 175 10.29 18.76 7.16
C MET A 175 11.03 19.79 7.99
N VAL A 176 10.34 20.48 8.92
CA VAL A 176 10.98 21.42 9.86
C VAL A 176 11.35 20.68 11.13
N LEU A 177 12.64 20.70 11.46
CA LEU A 177 13.29 19.89 12.48
C LEU A 177 14.13 20.76 13.41
N THR A 178 14.30 20.33 14.65
CA THR A 178 15.25 20.90 15.60
C THR A 178 15.85 19.81 16.49
N ASP A 179 16.71 20.18 17.43
CA ASP A 179 17.33 19.24 18.37
C ASP A 179 16.27 18.44 19.15
N HIS A 180 16.39 17.12 19.14
CA HIS A 180 15.46 16.25 19.86
C HIS A 180 15.59 16.38 21.38
N GLY A 181 16.79 16.67 21.89
CA GLY A 181 17.03 16.90 23.31
C GLY A 181 16.33 18.16 23.82
N LEU A 182 16.29 19.22 23.01
CA LEU A 182 15.56 20.46 23.30
C LEU A 182 14.05 20.32 23.09
N GLN A 183 13.63 19.68 22.00
CA GLN A 183 12.21 19.44 21.69
C GLN A 183 11.97 17.94 21.44
N PRO A 184 11.54 17.17 22.47
CA PRO A 184 11.38 15.72 22.41
C PRO A 184 10.11 15.29 21.65
N GLU A 185 9.89 15.85 20.47
CA GLU A 185 8.76 15.56 19.60
C GLU A 185 9.06 14.43 18.61
N PRO A 186 8.06 13.61 18.22
CA PRO A 186 8.26 12.47 17.31
C PRO A 186 8.87 12.82 15.96
N TRP A 187 8.63 14.02 15.43
CA TRP A 187 9.23 14.48 14.17
C TRP A 187 10.70 14.88 14.31
N ASN A 188 11.19 15.20 15.51
CA ASN A 188 12.60 15.52 15.77
C ASN A 188 13.45 14.29 16.08
N LYS A 189 12.85 13.10 16.22
CA LYS A 189 13.58 11.87 16.59
C LYS A 189 14.76 11.60 15.65
N GLY A 190 15.94 11.37 16.23
CA GLY A 190 17.17 11.11 15.48
C GLY A 190 17.83 12.38 14.89
N VAL A 191 17.43 13.58 15.35
CA VAL A 191 18.12 14.84 15.08
C VAL A 191 18.86 15.29 16.33
N SER A 192 20.15 15.56 16.19
CA SER A 192 20.96 16.24 17.20
C SER A 192 21.52 17.53 16.60
N LEU A 193 21.24 18.65 17.24
CA LEU A 193 21.66 19.97 16.79
C LEU A 193 22.28 20.75 17.94
N SER A 194 23.54 21.13 17.77
CA SER A 194 24.27 22.00 18.69
C SER A 194 24.71 23.26 17.94
N LEU A 195 24.49 24.42 18.55
CA LEU A 195 24.92 25.73 18.04
C LEU A 195 25.46 26.55 19.23
N ASP A 196 26.74 26.89 19.19
CA ASP A 196 27.31 27.88 20.08
C ASP A 196 27.06 29.29 19.53
N ARG A 197 26.13 30.02 20.14
CA ARG A 197 25.76 31.38 19.71
C ARG A 197 26.90 32.39 19.83
N LYS A 198 27.93 32.14 20.66
CA LYS A 198 29.06 33.07 20.85
C LYS A 198 30.09 32.93 19.74
N THR A 199 30.40 31.70 19.35
CA THR A 199 31.43 31.42 18.34
C THR A 199 30.84 31.21 16.94
N GLY A 200 29.53 30.93 16.85
CA GLY A 200 28.87 30.54 15.61
C GLY A 200 29.14 29.08 15.20
N ALA A 201 29.91 28.33 15.99
CA ALA A 201 30.21 26.93 15.70
C ALA A 201 28.96 26.06 15.88
N PHE A 202 28.69 25.18 14.92
CA PHE A 202 27.56 24.28 14.97
C PHE A 202 27.91 22.86 14.53
N SER A 203 27.12 21.92 15.03
CA SER A 203 27.14 20.51 14.64
C SER A 203 25.69 20.02 14.52
N LEU A 204 25.31 19.57 13.33
CA LEU A 204 24.04 18.92 13.05
C LEU A 204 24.30 17.45 12.68
N SER A 205 23.58 16.54 13.32
CA SER A 205 23.49 15.14 12.91
C SER A 205 22.02 14.77 12.71
N MET A 206 21.68 14.25 11.53
CA MET A 206 20.33 13.72 11.29
C MET A 206 20.34 12.57 10.28
N ALA A 207 19.47 11.59 10.49
CA ALA A 207 19.20 10.54 9.50
C ALA A 207 18.11 11.01 8.51
N PRO A 208 18.42 11.06 7.19
CA PRO A 208 17.40 11.18 6.15
C PRO A 208 16.49 9.94 6.12
N TYR A 209 15.41 10.01 5.34
CA TYR A 209 14.46 8.91 5.24
C TYR A 209 15.12 7.57 4.84
N ARG A 210 14.88 6.53 5.64
CA ARG A 210 15.52 5.20 5.47
C ARG A 210 15.25 4.52 4.12
N ASN A 211 14.17 4.88 3.43
CA ASN A 211 13.78 4.27 2.15
C ASN A 211 14.09 5.17 0.95
N LEU A 212 15.05 6.09 1.06
CA LEU A 212 15.57 6.80 -0.10
C LEU A 212 16.24 5.81 -1.07
N ALA A 213 15.93 5.96 -2.36
CA ALA A 213 16.45 5.09 -3.40
C ALA A 213 17.99 5.13 -3.45
N PRO A 214 18.67 4.01 -3.76
CA PRO A 214 20.12 4.00 -3.89
C PRO A 214 20.56 4.92 -5.04
N GLY A 215 21.66 5.64 -4.86
CA GLY A 215 22.16 6.65 -5.79
C GLY A 215 21.46 8.01 -5.71
N THR A 216 20.49 8.19 -4.79
CA THR A 216 19.87 9.50 -4.55
C THR A 216 20.91 10.50 -4.06
N LYS A 217 21.03 11.64 -4.73
CA LYS A 217 21.93 12.74 -4.34
C LYS A 217 21.18 13.78 -3.51
N LEU A 218 21.72 14.09 -2.33
CA LEU A 218 21.19 15.12 -1.43
C LEU A 218 22.19 16.28 -1.33
N ALA A 219 21.71 17.49 -1.61
CA ALA A 219 22.44 18.73 -1.41
C ALA A 219 22.20 19.26 0.00
N VAL A 220 23.24 19.84 0.59
CA VAL A 220 23.19 20.52 1.89
C VAL A 220 23.39 22.01 1.66
N TYR A 221 22.49 22.82 2.20
CA TYR A 221 22.61 24.26 2.26
C TYR A 221 22.64 24.71 3.72
N VAL A 222 23.46 25.69 4.03
CA VAL A 222 23.57 26.29 5.37
C VAL A 222 23.35 27.79 5.20
N ASN A 223 22.30 28.31 5.86
CA ASN A 223 21.86 29.70 5.73
C ASN A 223 21.74 30.18 4.27
N GLY A 224 21.23 29.30 3.39
CA GLY A 224 21.00 29.59 1.97
C GLY A 224 22.17 29.26 1.04
N GLU A 225 23.39 29.11 1.56
CA GLU A 225 24.57 28.79 0.75
C GLU A 225 24.79 27.29 0.62
N LYS A 226 25.13 26.79 -0.58
CA LYS A 226 25.34 25.36 -0.84
C LYS A 226 26.67 24.92 -0.22
N ALA A 227 26.61 24.12 0.84
CA ALA A 227 27.78 23.59 1.55
C ALA A 227 28.39 22.36 0.85
N GLY A 228 27.55 21.54 0.21
CA GLY A 228 28.04 20.35 -0.48
C GLY A 228 26.93 19.38 -0.89
N LEU A 229 27.34 18.17 -1.27
CA LEU A 229 26.45 17.11 -1.72
C LEU A 229 26.96 15.75 -1.24
N PHE A 230 26.03 14.88 -0.87
CA PHE A 230 26.34 13.49 -0.53
C PHE A 230 25.37 12.54 -1.23
N THR A 231 25.78 11.28 -1.37
CA THR A 231 25.00 10.25 -2.08
C THR A 231 24.53 9.15 -1.13
N ILE A 232 23.30 8.68 -1.32
CA ILE A 232 22.73 7.55 -0.57
C ILE A 232 23.18 6.22 -1.20
N LYS A 233 23.87 5.38 -0.42
CA LYS A 233 24.11 3.97 -0.73
C LYS A 233 22.93 3.10 -0.32
N GLY A 234 22.71 2.03 -1.07
CA GLY A 234 21.68 1.06 -0.73
C GLY A 234 22.00 0.31 0.56
N ALA A 235 21.00 0.18 1.45
CA ALA A 235 21.11 -0.62 2.68
C ALA A 235 20.83 -2.13 2.46
N GLY A 236 20.48 -2.51 1.23
CA GLY A 236 20.10 -3.87 0.85
C GLY A 236 19.40 -3.88 -0.50
N TYR A 237 18.57 -4.90 -0.76
CA TYR A 237 17.76 -4.95 -1.98
C TYR A 237 16.64 -3.90 -1.93
N PHE A 238 16.57 -3.06 -2.96
CA PHE A 238 15.59 -1.98 -3.07
C PHE A 238 14.52 -2.35 -4.10
N PHE A 239 13.26 -2.43 -3.65
CA PHE A 239 12.12 -2.61 -4.54
C PHE A 239 11.71 -1.24 -5.10
N ALA A 240 12.12 -0.93 -6.33
CA ALA A 240 11.97 0.40 -6.92
C ALA A 240 10.51 0.85 -7.01
N THR A 241 9.61 -0.06 -7.37
CA THR A 241 8.19 0.25 -7.50
C THR A 241 7.53 0.30 -6.11
N ALA A 242 7.96 -0.52 -5.15
CA ALA A 242 7.44 -0.43 -3.78
C ALA A 242 8.03 0.73 -2.96
N ASN A 243 9.16 1.29 -3.41
CA ASN A 243 9.97 2.30 -2.76
C ASN A 243 10.33 1.95 -1.31
N THR A 244 10.89 0.75 -1.12
CA THR A 244 11.26 0.23 0.20
C THR A 244 12.46 -0.71 0.10
N TYR A 245 13.33 -0.70 1.11
CA TYR A 245 14.35 -1.73 1.27
C TYR A 245 13.75 -2.94 1.95
N MET A 246 13.88 -4.11 1.33
CA MET A 246 13.36 -5.35 1.89
C MET A 246 14.14 -6.54 1.36
N ASN A 247 14.38 -7.53 2.22
CA ASN A 247 14.95 -8.79 1.79
C ASN A 247 13.90 -9.57 0.95
N PRO A 248 14.19 -9.96 -0.30
CA PRO A 248 13.27 -10.73 -1.14
C PRO A 248 12.78 -12.03 -0.48
N LEU A 249 13.56 -12.64 0.40
CA LEU A 249 13.15 -13.85 1.14
C LEU A 249 11.97 -13.58 2.08
N VAL A 250 11.88 -12.40 2.68
CA VAL A 250 10.73 -12.01 3.53
C VAL A 250 9.46 -11.95 2.68
N VAL A 251 9.58 -11.45 1.45
CA VAL A 251 8.47 -11.42 0.48
C VAL A 251 8.04 -12.84 0.11
N VAL A 252 8.98 -13.72 -0.22
CA VAL A 252 8.70 -15.12 -0.58
C VAL A 252 8.04 -15.88 0.58
N LEU A 253 8.60 -15.79 1.79
CA LEU A 253 8.07 -16.48 2.97
C LEU A 253 6.69 -15.95 3.39
N GLY A 254 6.52 -14.62 3.37
CA GLY A 254 5.21 -14.01 3.64
C GLY A 254 4.17 -14.42 2.61
N ALA A 255 4.52 -14.39 1.31
CA ALA A 255 3.64 -14.86 0.25
C ALA A 255 3.36 -16.37 0.31
N PHE A 256 4.30 -17.18 0.80
CA PHE A 256 4.07 -18.60 1.07
C PHE A 256 3.01 -18.80 2.14
N VAL A 257 3.13 -18.12 3.28
CA VAL A 257 2.12 -18.17 4.36
C VAL A 257 0.76 -17.71 3.83
N ILE A 258 0.72 -16.61 3.09
CA ILE A 258 -0.52 -16.11 2.48
C ILE A 258 -1.10 -17.09 1.46
N GLY A 259 -0.26 -17.73 0.64
CA GLY A 259 -0.67 -18.76 -0.31
C GLY A 259 -1.27 -20.00 0.38
N VAL A 260 -0.67 -20.44 1.49
CA VAL A 260 -1.22 -21.52 2.33
C VAL A 260 -2.59 -21.11 2.87
N LEU A 261 -2.67 -19.92 3.48
CA LEU A 261 -3.91 -19.36 4.03
C LEU A 261 -4.99 -19.20 2.94
N PHE A 262 -4.60 -18.80 1.74
CA PHE A 262 -5.49 -18.65 0.59
C PHE A 262 -6.17 -19.96 0.21
N VAL A 263 -5.39 -21.03 0.10
CA VAL A 263 -5.93 -22.35 -0.24
C VAL A 263 -6.80 -22.90 0.89
N ILE A 264 -6.35 -22.76 2.14
CA ILE A 264 -7.07 -23.27 3.31
C ILE A 264 -8.43 -22.58 3.44
N MET A 265 -8.47 -21.25 3.40
CA MET A 265 -9.68 -20.46 3.67
C MET A 265 -10.58 -20.29 2.44
N GLY A 266 -10.03 -20.41 1.24
CA GLY A 266 -10.76 -20.17 0.01
C GLY A 266 -10.72 -18.69 -0.40
N ALA A 267 -10.02 -18.43 -1.50
CA ALA A 267 -10.26 -17.31 -2.40
C ALA A 267 -10.01 -15.87 -1.86
N ALA A 268 -9.49 -15.66 -0.65
CA ALA A 268 -9.19 -14.33 -0.06
C ALA A 268 -7.74 -13.82 -0.19
N GLY A 269 -6.99 -14.30 -1.18
CA GLY A 269 -5.54 -14.18 -1.24
C GLY A 269 -5.09 -12.75 -1.56
N GLY A 270 -5.77 -12.10 -2.50
CA GLY A 270 -5.47 -10.69 -2.81
C GLY A 270 -5.77 -9.74 -1.65
N LEU A 271 -6.72 -10.05 -0.77
CA LEU A 271 -7.00 -9.28 0.43
C LEU A 271 -5.85 -9.37 1.44
N PHE A 272 -5.39 -10.60 1.73
CA PHE A 272 -4.27 -10.81 2.66
C PHE A 272 -2.94 -10.32 2.08
N THR A 273 -2.75 -10.42 0.77
CA THR A 273 -1.57 -9.87 0.09
C THR A 273 -1.57 -8.35 0.18
N ALA A 274 -2.72 -7.69 -0.02
CA ALA A 274 -2.84 -6.25 0.20
C ALA A 274 -2.46 -5.87 1.63
N ALA A 275 -3.01 -6.57 2.62
CA ALA A 275 -2.69 -6.33 4.02
C ALA A 275 -1.18 -6.50 4.29
N PHE A 276 -0.58 -7.60 3.83
CA PHE A 276 0.85 -7.87 3.96
C PHE A 276 1.74 -6.80 3.31
N GLN A 277 1.42 -6.35 2.10
CA GLN A 277 2.18 -5.29 1.43
C GLN A 277 2.08 -3.95 2.18
N ILE A 278 0.92 -3.64 2.75
CA ILE A 278 0.70 -2.39 3.46
C ILE A 278 1.35 -2.42 4.85
N THR A 279 1.17 -3.50 5.62
CA THR A 279 1.56 -3.55 7.04
C THR A 279 2.97 -4.08 7.26
N VAL A 280 3.38 -5.12 6.51
CA VAL A 280 4.67 -5.78 6.70
C VAL A 280 5.72 -5.20 5.77
N LEU A 281 5.41 -5.07 4.48
CA LEU A 281 6.39 -4.53 3.51
C LEU A 281 6.52 -3.00 3.58
N GLY A 282 5.45 -2.32 4.03
CA GLY A 282 5.41 -0.85 4.06
C GLY A 282 5.50 -0.24 2.66
N THR A 283 4.80 -0.83 1.68
CA THR A 283 4.81 -0.35 0.30
C THR A 283 4.32 1.09 0.20
N ASN A 284 5.18 1.94 -0.32
CA ASN A 284 5.05 3.40 -0.31
C ASN A 284 4.77 3.93 -1.73
N GLY A 285 5.18 3.20 -2.76
CA GLY A 285 5.01 3.60 -4.15
C GLY A 285 6.09 4.58 -4.61
N PRO A 286 6.34 4.69 -5.92
CA PRO A 286 7.37 5.56 -6.45
C PRO A 286 6.90 7.02 -6.47
N LEU A 287 7.84 7.93 -6.70
CA LEU A 287 7.57 9.36 -6.77
C LEU A 287 6.46 9.70 -7.77
N GLY A 288 5.44 10.43 -7.32
CA GLY A 288 4.33 10.90 -8.15
C GLY A 288 3.27 9.84 -8.45
N ILE A 289 3.31 8.67 -7.80
CA ILE A 289 2.27 7.63 -7.90
C ILE A 289 1.70 7.34 -6.51
N ASN A 290 0.39 7.18 -6.40
CA ASN A 290 -0.24 6.74 -5.16
C ASN A 290 0.14 5.28 -4.84
N ALA A 291 0.66 5.03 -3.63
CA ALA A 291 1.01 3.69 -3.11
C ALA A 291 -0.06 2.63 -3.40
N ALA A 292 -1.35 2.98 -3.29
CA ALA A 292 -2.45 2.05 -3.54
C ALA A 292 -2.49 1.58 -5.01
N ASN A 293 -2.15 2.47 -5.96
CA ASN A 293 -2.12 2.12 -7.38
C ASN A 293 -0.89 1.28 -7.74
N THR A 294 0.13 1.22 -6.89
CA THR A 294 1.29 0.33 -6.97
C THR A 294 1.02 -1.06 -6.40
N VAL A 295 0.27 -1.13 -5.29
CA VAL A 295 -0.06 -2.39 -4.58
C VAL A 295 -1.04 -3.25 -5.38
N LYS A 296 -2.07 -2.64 -5.98
CA LYS A 296 -3.15 -3.38 -6.67
C LYS A 296 -2.68 -4.25 -7.83
N PRO A 297 -1.85 -3.76 -8.79
CA PRO A 297 -1.37 -4.59 -9.90
C PRO A 297 -0.54 -5.77 -9.42
N THR A 298 0.30 -5.56 -8.40
CA THR A 298 1.12 -6.63 -7.80
C THR A 298 0.26 -7.69 -7.11
N ASN A 299 -0.80 -7.30 -6.41
CA ASN A 299 -1.75 -8.23 -5.81
C ASN A 299 -2.54 -9.01 -6.86
N LEU A 300 -2.99 -8.34 -7.92
CA LEU A 300 -3.69 -8.99 -9.01
C LEU A 300 -2.79 -10.01 -9.72
N PHE A 301 -1.48 -9.77 -9.78
CA PHE A 301 -0.53 -10.74 -10.31
C PHE A 301 -0.45 -12.02 -9.46
N LEU A 302 -0.50 -11.92 -8.13
CA LEU A 302 -0.64 -13.11 -7.26
C LEU A 302 -1.91 -13.90 -7.60
N THR A 303 -3.03 -13.18 -7.74
CA THR A 303 -4.32 -13.81 -8.03
C THR A 303 -4.45 -14.26 -9.48
N LEU A 304 -3.48 -13.92 -10.34
CA LEU A 304 -3.33 -14.48 -11.68
C LEU A 304 -2.65 -15.85 -11.64
N CYS A 305 -1.53 -15.97 -10.92
CA CYS A 305 -0.72 -17.19 -10.91
C CYS A 305 -1.35 -18.32 -10.10
N SER A 306 -1.94 -18.01 -8.94
CA SER A 306 -2.46 -19.03 -8.03
C SER A 306 -3.62 -19.87 -8.60
N PRO A 307 -4.59 -19.31 -9.36
CA PRO A 307 -5.68 -20.10 -9.93
C PRO A 307 -5.30 -21.01 -11.09
N VAL A 308 -4.17 -20.78 -11.78
CA VAL A 308 -3.80 -21.53 -13.00
C VAL A 308 -3.66 -23.02 -12.70
N THR A 309 -2.93 -23.38 -11.65
CA THR A 309 -2.73 -24.78 -11.26
C THR A 309 -4.05 -25.46 -10.89
N GLY A 310 -4.91 -24.78 -10.15
CA GLY A 310 -6.23 -25.29 -9.78
C GLY A 310 -7.14 -25.48 -10.99
N LEU A 311 -7.22 -24.49 -11.88
CA LEU A 311 -8.05 -24.56 -13.09
C LEU A 311 -7.64 -25.72 -13.99
N LEU A 312 -6.34 -25.90 -14.23
CA LEU A 312 -5.82 -27.01 -15.06
C LEU A 312 -6.27 -28.37 -14.52
N HIS A 313 -6.20 -28.59 -13.21
CA HIS A 313 -6.68 -29.82 -12.57
C HIS A 313 -8.20 -30.01 -12.77
N TYR A 314 -9.01 -28.97 -12.55
CA TYR A 314 -10.47 -29.09 -12.70
C TYR A 314 -10.94 -29.32 -14.14
N PHE A 315 -10.20 -28.78 -15.13
CA PHE A 315 -10.42 -29.08 -16.54
C PHE A 315 -10.14 -30.57 -16.83
N GLN A 316 -9.03 -31.10 -16.33
CA GLN A 316 -8.67 -32.52 -16.50
C GLN A 316 -9.70 -33.47 -15.83
N GLU A 317 -10.23 -33.08 -14.66
CA GLU A 317 -11.22 -33.86 -13.92
C GLU A 317 -12.65 -33.80 -14.51
N ARG A 318 -12.89 -33.03 -15.59
CA ARG A 318 -14.23 -32.82 -16.22
C ARG A 318 -15.30 -32.30 -15.24
N ARG A 319 -14.89 -31.53 -14.22
CA ARG A 319 -15.79 -30.91 -13.22
C ARG A 319 -16.08 -29.43 -13.52
N PHE A 320 -15.53 -28.90 -14.61
CA PHE A 320 -15.65 -27.49 -14.95
C PHE A 320 -16.96 -27.21 -15.70
N ALA A 321 -17.85 -26.43 -15.07
CA ALA A 321 -19.07 -25.92 -15.70
C ALA A 321 -18.74 -24.78 -16.68
N TRP A 322 -18.05 -25.12 -17.77
CA TRP A 322 -17.45 -24.17 -18.70
C TRP A 322 -18.41 -23.14 -19.31
N PRO A 323 -19.68 -23.46 -19.67
CA PRO A 323 -20.55 -22.45 -20.29
C PRO A 323 -20.91 -21.36 -19.29
N LEU A 324 -21.16 -21.74 -18.03
CA LEU A 324 -21.50 -20.79 -16.98
C LEU A 324 -20.28 -19.97 -16.55
N ALA A 325 -19.13 -20.62 -16.44
CA ALA A 325 -17.87 -19.97 -16.10
C ALA A 325 -17.44 -18.95 -17.16
N LEU A 326 -17.67 -19.23 -18.45
CA LEU A 326 -17.34 -18.31 -19.54
C LEU A 326 -18.14 -17.00 -19.44
N PHE A 327 -19.45 -17.07 -19.21
CA PHE A 327 -20.28 -15.88 -19.06
C PHE A 327 -19.88 -15.07 -17.82
N PHE A 328 -19.61 -15.75 -16.70
CA PHE A 328 -19.15 -15.09 -15.49
C PHE A 328 -17.78 -14.41 -15.70
N ALA A 329 -16.83 -15.11 -16.32
CA ALA A 329 -15.50 -14.60 -16.64
C ALA A 329 -15.56 -13.43 -17.63
N ALA A 330 -16.36 -13.51 -18.68
CA ALA A 330 -16.56 -12.43 -19.65
C ALA A 330 -17.10 -11.17 -18.98
N GLY A 331 -18.13 -11.32 -18.13
CA GLY A 331 -18.67 -10.21 -17.34
C GLY A 331 -17.61 -9.61 -16.44
N ILE A 332 -16.84 -10.45 -15.75
CA ILE A 332 -15.73 -10.01 -14.90
C ILE A 332 -14.69 -9.23 -15.68
N VAL A 333 -14.25 -9.69 -16.85
CA VAL A 333 -13.26 -8.95 -17.67
C VAL A 333 -13.80 -7.57 -18.03
N LEU A 334 -15.07 -7.48 -18.44
CA LEU A 334 -15.71 -6.20 -18.76
C LEU A 334 -15.69 -5.25 -17.55
N GLY A 335 -16.09 -5.72 -16.38
CA GLY A 335 -16.05 -4.91 -15.15
C GLY A 335 -14.63 -4.57 -14.70
N ALA A 336 -13.71 -5.53 -14.75
CA ALA A 336 -12.35 -5.42 -14.24
C ALA A 336 -11.44 -4.56 -15.13
N PHE A 337 -11.72 -4.48 -16.43
CA PHE A 337 -10.94 -3.70 -17.39
C PHE A 337 -11.51 -2.30 -17.63
N TRP A 338 -12.83 -2.15 -17.85
CA TRP A 338 -13.42 -0.85 -18.18
C TRP A 338 -13.84 -0.03 -16.97
N LEU A 339 -14.34 -0.66 -15.91
CA LEU A 339 -14.97 0.06 -14.80
C LEU A 339 -14.06 0.17 -13.57
N GLY A 340 -13.47 -0.94 -13.13
CA GLY A 340 -12.81 -1.03 -11.83
C GLY A 340 -11.62 -0.07 -11.66
N PRO A 341 -10.56 -0.15 -12.48
CA PRO A 341 -9.36 0.68 -12.30
C PRO A 341 -9.63 2.18 -12.48
N GLU A 342 -10.51 2.57 -13.41
CA GLU A 342 -10.91 3.97 -13.59
C GLU A 342 -11.69 4.50 -12.39
N TYR A 343 -12.68 3.74 -11.92
CA TYR A 343 -13.43 4.08 -10.71
C TYR A 343 -12.50 4.18 -9.51
N SER A 344 -11.54 3.26 -9.40
CA SER A 344 -10.60 3.26 -8.29
C SER A 344 -9.65 4.45 -8.32
N ALA A 345 -9.07 4.82 -9.46
CA ALA A 345 -8.15 5.94 -9.54
C ALA A 345 -8.85 7.28 -9.28
N LYS A 346 -10.12 7.39 -9.67
CA LYS A 346 -10.91 8.62 -9.51
C LYS A 346 -11.49 8.76 -8.10
N TYR A 347 -12.05 7.70 -7.53
CA TYR A 347 -12.88 7.76 -6.32
C TYR A 347 -12.34 7.00 -5.10
N LEU A 348 -11.49 5.96 -5.27
CA LEU A 348 -10.92 5.23 -4.13
C LEU A 348 -9.59 5.84 -3.66
N SER A 349 -9.66 6.90 -2.86
CA SER A 349 -8.54 7.27 -1.97
C SER A 349 -8.24 6.15 -0.97
N MET A 350 -7.06 6.09 -0.35
CA MET A 350 -6.71 5.01 0.61
C MET A 350 -7.70 4.93 1.79
N LYS A 351 -8.26 6.07 2.20
CA LYS A 351 -9.29 6.12 3.26
C LYS A 351 -10.58 5.44 2.79
N ALA A 352 -11.07 5.80 1.60
CA ALA A 352 -12.23 5.18 0.99
C ALA A 352 -11.99 3.69 0.73
N TYR A 353 -10.80 3.34 0.22
CA TYR A 353 -10.37 1.96 -0.02
C TYR A 353 -10.51 1.10 1.23
N LYS A 354 -9.87 1.50 2.33
CA LYS A 354 -9.93 0.76 3.60
C LYS A 354 -11.37 0.61 4.07
N PHE A 355 -12.14 1.69 4.04
CA PHE A 355 -13.51 1.72 4.52
C PHE A 355 -14.45 0.76 3.73
N TYR A 356 -14.56 0.94 2.42
CA TYR A 356 -15.48 0.16 1.60
C TYR A 356 -15.09 -1.32 1.56
N LEU A 357 -13.80 -1.61 1.45
CA LEU A 357 -13.31 -2.98 1.52
C LEU A 357 -13.62 -3.61 2.87
N GLY A 358 -13.48 -2.85 3.96
CA GLY A 358 -13.90 -3.26 5.29
C GLY A 358 -15.36 -3.66 5.34
N ILE A 359 -16.29 -2.82 4.87
CA ILE A 359 -17.73 -3.15 4.88
C ILE A 359 -18.00 -4.44 4.09
N VAL A 360 -17.43 -4.57 2.89
CA VAL A 360 -17.61 -5.76 2.07
C VAL A 360 -17.11 -7.01 2.82
N CYS A 361 -15.96 -6.92 3.49
CA CYS A 361 -15.43 -7.99 4.33
C CYS A 361 -16.37 -8.31 5.50
N LEU A 362 -16.93 -7.31 6.18
CA LEU A 362 -17.88 -7.52 7.29
C LEU A 362 -19.13 -8.26 6.83
N VAL A 363 -19.76 -7.81 5.74
CA VAL A 363 -20.99 -8.42 5.22
C VAL A 363 -20.75 -9.88 4.84
N ILE A 364 -19.63 -10.16 4.16
CA ILE A 364 -19.25 -11.53 3.79
C ILE A 364 -18.90 -12.36 5.03
N GLY A 365 -18.17 -11.78 5.98
CA GLY A 365 -17.78 -12.44 7.22
C GLY A 365 -18.99 -12.86 8.06
N ILE A 366 -19.95 -11.94 8.29
CA ILE A 366 -21.20 -12.23 9.00
C ILE A 366 -21.96 -13.36 8.28
N LYS A 367 -22.07 -13.28 6.96
CA LYS A 367 -22.79 -14.28 6.16
C LYS A 367 -22.14 -15.66 6.25
N LEU A 368 -20.82 -15.75 6.08
CA LEU A 368 -20.07 -17.00 6.22
C LEU A 368 -20.22 -17.60 7.62
N PHE A 369 -20.24 -16.74 8.66
CA PHE A 369 -20.48 -17.17 10.03
C PHE A 369 -21.88 -17.78 10.19
N ILE A 370 -22.93 -17.12 9.67
CA ILE A 370 -24.31 -17.62 9.68
C ILE A 370 -24.42 -18.95 8.93
N GLU A 371 -23.73 -19.11 7.80
CA GLU A 371 -23.70 -20.38 7.05
C GLU A 371 -22.97 -21.51 7.79
N SER A 372 -22.11 -21.18 8.74
CA SER A 372 -21.44 -22.15 9.60
C SER A 372 -22.30 -22.63 10.79
N LEU A 373 -23.49 -22.04 10.98
CA LEU A 373 -24.39 -22.43 12.06
C LEU A 373 -25.12 -23.74 11.74
N PRO A 374 -25.33 -24.62 12.75
CA PRO A 374 -25.98 -25.92 12.56
C PRO A 374 -27.37 -25.84 11.89
N SER A 375 -28.14 -24.80 12.22
CA SER A 375 -29.46 -24.54 11.66
C SER A 375 -29.45 -24.23 10.16
N SER A 376 -28.41 -23.54 9.68
CA SER A 376 -28.24 -23.19 8.27
C SER A 376 -27.80 -24.40 7.44
N ILE A 377 -26.94 -25.25 8.03
CA ILE A 377 -26.50 -26.52 7.45
C ILE A 377 -27.68 -27.48 7.31
N ALA A 378 -28.54 -27.57 8.33
CA ALA A 378 -29.72 -28.45 8.32
C ALA A 378 -30.78 -28.07 7.26
N LYS A 379 -30.87 -26.79 6.88
CA LYS A 379 -31.83 -26.29 5.88
C LYS A 379 -31.48 -26.70 4.44
N LYS A 380 -30.22 -27.02 4.12
CA LYS A 380 -29.79 -27.35 2.75
C LYS A 380 -30.01 -28.84 2.43
N LYS A 381 -31.27 -29.25 2.27
CA LYS A 381 -31.70 -30.65 2.00
C LYS A 381 -31.03 -31.26 0.75
N THR A 382 -30.92 -30.50 -0.34
CA THR A 382 -30.24 -30.86 -1.60
C THR A 382 -28.73 -31.05 -1.40
N MET A 383 -28.10 -30.19 -0.59
CA MET A 383 -26.68 -30.33 -0.25
C MET A 383 -26.41 -31.58 0.60
N LYS A 384 -27.32 -31.89 1.53
CA LYS A 384 -27.26 -33.10 2.35
C LYS A 384 -27.32 -34.37 1.50
N ALA A 385 -28.16 -34.41 0.46
CA ALA A 385 -28.24 -35.52 -0.48
C ALA A 385 -26.95 -35.72 -1.28
N ILE A 386 -26.32 -34.63 -1.76
CA ILE A 386 -25.06 -34.70 -2.51
C ILE A 386 -23.89 -35.12 -1.59
N ILE A 387 -23.82 -34.58 -0.37
CA ILE A 387 -22.82 -34.97 0.64
C ILE A 387 -22.97 -36.46 1.01
N GLN A 388 -24.21 -36.94 1.13
CA GLN A 388 -24.47 -38.34 1.46
C GLN A 388 -24.01 -39.28 0.35
N LYS A 389 -24.32 -38.97 -0.92
CA LYS A 389 -23.83 -39.71 -2.09
C LYS A 389 -22.29 -39.64 -2.22
N PHE A 390 -21.70 -38.46 -1.97
CA PHE A 390 -20.25 -38.29 -1.95
C PHE A 390 -19.58 -39.18 -0.89
N ASN A 391 -20.06 -39.12 0.36
CA ASN A 391 -19.53 -39.94 1.46
C ASN A 391 -19.68 -41.44 1.19
N GLN A 392 -20.74 -41.84 0.50
CA GLN A 392 -20.97 -43.22 0.09
C GLN A 392 -19.91 -43.66 -0.95
N ALA A 393 -19.67 -42.85 -1.98
CA ALA A 393 -18.60 -43.12 -2.94
C ALA A 393 -17.18 -43.08 -2.32
N VAL A 394 -16.94 -42.25 -1.29
CA VAL A 394 -15.66 -42.26 -0.54
C VAL A 394 -15.48 -43.60 0.16
N LYS A 395 -16.54 -44.11 0.81
CA LYS A 395 -16.52 -45.42 1.47
C LYS A 395 -16.28 -46.54 0.46
N ASP A 396 -17.02 -46.54 -0.64
CA ASP A 396 -16.90 -47.56 -1.69
C ASP A 396 -15.50 -47.59 -2.31
N ALA A 397 -14.88 -46.42 -2.54
CA ALA A 397 -13.51 -46.32 -3.05
C ALA A 397 -12.48 -46.81 -2.03
N LYS A 398 -12.69 -46.53 -0.73
CA LYS A 398 -11.82 -46.97 0.36
C LYS A 398 -11.92 -48.49 0.60
N GLU A 399 -13.10 -49.07 0.42
CA GLU A 399 -13.34 -50.52 0.51
C GLU A 399 -12.78 -51.28 -0.69
N LYS A 400 -12.83 -50.69 -1.89
CA LYS A 400 -12.33 -51.32 -3.13
C LYS A 400 -10.85 -51.07 -3.41
N GLY A 401 -10.18 -50.23 -2.61
CA GLY A 401 -8.77 -49.86 -2.83
C GLY A 401 -8.51 -49.07 -4.12
N THR A 402 -9.56 -48.54 -4.74
CA THR A 402 -9.50 -47.80 -6.00
C THR A 402 -9.51 -46.29 -5.78
N ALA A 403 -8.94 -45.53 -6.71
CA ALA A 403 -9.03 -44.08 -6.69
C ALA A 403 -10.50 -43.65 -6.86
N MET A 404 -10.96 -42.71 -6.02
CA MET A 404 -12.33 -42.20 -6.08
C MET A 404 -12.58 -41.47 -7.41
N GLU A 405 -13.48 -42.00 -8.25
CA GLU A 405 -13.98 -41.28 -9.41
C GLU A 405 -15.04 -40.26 -8.97
N MET A 406 -14.78 -38.99 -9.25
CA MET A 406 -15.72 -37.91 -8.96
C MET A 406 -16.62 -37.66 -10.15
N GLY A 407 -17.91 -37.45 -9.89
CA GLY A 407 -18.91 -37.21 -10.94
C GLY A 407 -18.57 -36.04 -11.88
N ARG A 408 -19.06 -36.17 -13.12
CA ARG A 408 -18.87 -35.20 -14.21
C ARG A 408 -20.04 -34.21 -14.26
N VAL A 409 -19.81 -33.04 -14.86
CA VAL A 409 -20.89 -32.09 -15.18
C VAL A 409 -21.47 -32.47 -16.54
N GLU A 410 -22.76 -32.80 -16.56
CA GLU A 410 -23.50 -33.07 -17.80
C GLU A 410 -24.41 -31.88 -18.12
N PHE A 411 -24.50 -31.54 -19.40
CA PHE A 411 -25.24 -30.37 -19.88
C PHE A 411 -26.43 -30.84 -20.72
N ASP A 412 -27.62 -30.31 -20.45
CA ASP A 412 -28.72 -30.34 -21.43
C ASP A 412 -28.42 -29.39 -22.60
N HIS A 413 -29.28 -29.40 -23.63
CA HIS A 413 -29.21 -28.46 -24.76
C HIS A 413 -28.97 -27.02 -24.29
N PHE A 414 -27.90 -26.41 -24.80
CA PHE A 414 -27.46 -25.08 -24.40
C PHE A 414 -28.46 -24.00 -24.86
N HIS A 415 -28.99 -23.25 -23.90
CA HIS A 415 -29.77 -22.03 -24.16
C HIS A 415 -29.13 -20.85 -23.40
N PRO A 416 -28.89 -19.70 -24.05
CA PRO A 416 -28.14 -18.57 -23.46
C PRO A 416 -28.85 -17.90 -22.27
N VAL A 417 -30.15 -18.14 -22.09
CA VAL A 417 -30.97 -17.57 -21.00
C VAL A 417 -30.98 -18.48 -19.76
N SER A 418 -31.23 -19.77 -19.96
CA SER A 418 -31.17 -20.77 -18.89
C SER A 418 -31.02 -22.16 -19.46
N PHE A 419 -30.14 -22.97 -18.89
CA PHE A 419 -30.06 -24.40 -19.21
C PHE A 419 -29.96 -25.22 -17.92
N LYS A 420 -30.35 -26.50 -17.98
CA LYS A 420 -30.20 -27.43 -16.87
C LYS A 420 -28.82 -28.07 -16.94
N MET A 421 -28.11 -28.07 -15.82
CA MET A 421 -26.87 -28.81 -15.66
C MET A 421 -27.09 -29.90 -14.62
N GLN A 422 -26.68 -31.12 -14.93
CA GLN A 422 -26.70 -32.22 -13.98
C GLN A 422 -25.32 -32.44 -13.38
N PHE A 423 -25.29 -32.62 -12.07
CA PHE A 423 -24.10 -33.09 -11.37
C PHE A 423 -24.52 -34.05 -10.26
N TRP A 424 -24.00 -35.27 -10.28
CA TRP A 424 -24.38 -36.33 -9.33
C TRP A 424 -25.89 -36.64 -9.29
N GLY A 425 -26.57 -36.50 -10.43
CA GLY A 425 -28.01 -36.74 -10.57
C GLY A 425 -28.90 -35.64 -9.97
N GLU A 426 -28.34 -34.53 -9.51
CA GLU A 426 -29.10 -33.34 -9.13
C GLU A 426 -29.10 -32.33 -10.29
N THR A 427 -30.28 -31.77 -10.59
CA THR A 427 -30.43 -30.74 -11.63
C THR A 427 -30.27 -29.36 -11.03
N PHE A 428 -29.36 -28.57 -11.61
CA PHE A 428 -29.17 -27.17 -11.27
C PHE A 428 -29.57 -26.31 -12.45
N LEU A 429 -30.21 -25.18 -12.17
CA LEU A 429 -30.58 -24.21 -13.18
C LEU A 429 -29.44 -23.20 -13.35
N ALA A 430 -28.77 -23.28 -14.49
CA ALA A 430 -27.73 -22.33 -14.88
C ALA A 430 -28.40 -21.08 -15.47
N LYS A 431 -28.02 -19.88 -15.01
CA LYS A 431 -28.50 -18.59 -15.54
C LYS A 431 -27.32 -17.78 -16.10
N PRO A 432 -26.88 -18.01 -17.35
CA PRO A 432 -25.68 -17.40 -17.90
C PRO A 432 -25.73 -15.86 -17.96
N LEU A 433 -26.87 -15.28 -18.33
CA LEU A 433 -27.01 -13.83 -18.37
C LEU A 433 -26.88 -13.18 -16.98
N LEU A 434 -27.44 -13.82 -15.95
CA LEU A 434 -27.30 -13.36 -14.57
C LEU A 434 -25.84 -13.44 -14.11
N MET A 435 -25.10 -14.49 -14.51
CA MET A 435 -23.65 -14.58 -14.31
C MET A 435 -22.89 -13.48 -15.02
N LEU A 436 -23.25 -13.13 -16.25
CA LEU A 436 -22.61 -12.02 -16.96
C LEU A 436 -22.78 -10.70 -16.22
N VAL A 437 -24.02 -10.32 -15.87
CA VAL A 437 -24.31 -9.03 -15.21
C VAL A 437 -23.68 -8.96 -13.82
N SER A 438 -23.83 -10.01 -13.02
CA SER A 438 -23.19 -10.09 -11.70
C SER A 438 -21.66 -10.12 -11.82
N GLY A 439 -21.12 -10.76 -12.86
CA GLY A 439 -19.70 -10.77 -13.19
C GLY A 439 -19.16 -9.37 -13.44
N ILE A 440 -19.88 -8.51 -14.18
CA ILE A 440 -19.49 -7.10 -14.40
C ILE A 440 -19.35 -6.36 -13.08
N LEU A 441 -20.37 -6.45 -12.22
CA LEU A 441 -20.36 -5.77 -10.91
C LEU A 441 -19.22 -6.31 -10.03
N MET A 442 -19.09 -7.63 -9.95
CA MET A 442 -18.09 -8.32 -9.14
C MET A 442 -16.66 -8.03 -9.63
N GLY A 443 -16.43 -8.02 -10.94
CA GLY A 443 -15.14 -7.68 -11.56
C GLY A 443 -14.77 -6.22 -11.35
N MET A 444 -15.73 -5.30 -11.47
CA MET A 444 -15.54 -3.88 -11.16
C MET A 444 -15.07 -3.71 -9.71
N ILE A 445 -15.78 -4.30 -8.74
CA ILE A 445 -15.43 -4.23 -7.32
C ILE A 445 -14.05 -4.86 -7.09
N ALA A 446 -13.84 -6.10 -7.55
CA ALA A 446 -12.63 -6.86 -7.30
C ALA A 446 -11.36 -6.19 -7.85
N SER A 447 -11.43 -5.64 -9.06
CA SER A 447 -10.33 -4.92 -9.71
C SER A 447 -10.10 -3.52 -9.10
N SER A 448 -11.17 -2.84 -8.67
CA SER A 448 -11.06 -1.57 -7.94
C SER A 448 -10.23 -1.71 -6.66
N PHE A 449 -10.45 -2.81 -5.93
CA PHE A 449 -9.74 -3.09 -4.69
C PHE A 449 -8.40 -3.84 -4.90
N GLY A 450 -8.13 -4.34 -6.11
CA GLY A 450 -6.91 -5.11 -6.42
C GLY A 450 -6.79 -6.41 -5.62
N VAL A 451 -7.91 -7.03 -5.26
CA VAL A 451 -7.98 -8.21 -4.37
C VAL A 451 -8.32 -9.51 -5.10
N GLY A 452 -8.50 -9.46 -6.43
CA GLY A 452 -8.78 -10.63 -7.28
C GLY A 452 -10.18 -11.24 -7.13
N GLY A 453 -10.99 -10.80 -6.17
CA GLY A 453 -12.44 -11.06 -6.10
C GLY A 453 -12.88 -12.45 -5.61
N GLY A 454 -11.95 -13.40 -5.50
CA GLY A 454 -12.27 -14.77 -5.09
C GLY A 454 -13.10 -14.89 -3.80
N PHE A 455 -12.80 -14.09 -2.77
CA PHE A 455 -13.50 -14.11 -1.48
C PHE A 455 -14.96 -13.64 -1.60
N MET A 456 -15.30 -12.90 -2.65
CA MET A 456 -16.67 -12.48 -2.96
C MET A 456 -17.37 -13.52 -3.83
N PHE A 457 -16.64 -14.15 -4.75
CA PHE A 457 -17.22 -15.09 -5.72
C PHE A 457 -17.72 -16.35 -5.04
N MET A 458 -17.00 -16.88 -4.05
CA MET A 458 -17.43 -18.08 -3.32
C MET A 458 -18.78 -17.90 -2.59
N PRO A 459 -18.95 -16.92 -1.68
CA PRO A 459 -20.24 -16.65 -1.03
C PRO A 459 -21.35 -16.25 -2.01
N PHE A 460 -21.00 -15.63 -3.13
CA PHE A 460 -21.96 -15.31 -4.18
C PHE A 460 -22.52 -16.59 -4.82
N MET A 461 -21.65 -17.50 -5.26
CA MET A 461 -22.03 -18.76 -5.90
C MET A 461 -22.80 -19.68 -4.94
N THR A 462 -22.34 -19.84 -3.70
CA THR A 462 -22.94 -20.80 -2.75
C THR A 462 -24.27 -20.36 -2.15
N SER A 463 -24.57 -19.07 -2.21
CA SER A 463 -25.63 -18.49 -1.38
C SER A 463 -26.63 -17.66 -2.16
N LEU A 464 -26.18 -16.91 -3.18
CA LEU A 464 -27.10 -16.23 -4.09
C LEU A 464 -27.53 -17.18 -5.21
N MET A 465 -26.59 -17.94 -5.77
CA MET A 465 -26.90 -18.88 -6.85
C MET A 465 -27.27 -20.29 -6.35
N GLY A 466 -27.01 -20.58 -5.07
CA GLY A 466 -27.29 -21.88 -4.48
C GLY A 466 -26.43 -23.01 -5.05
N TYR A 467 -25.30 -22.68 -5.71
CA TYR A 467 -24.43 -23.69 -6.28
C TYR A 467 -23.65 -24.43 -5.19
N PRO A 468 -23.48 -25.74 -5.34
CA PRO A 468 -22.68 -26.53 -4.43
C PRO A 468 -21.19 -26.16 -4.55
N MET A 469 -20.43 -26.36 -3.46
CA MET A 469 -19.06 -25.88 -3.37
C MET A 469 -18.16 -26.44 -4.48
N TYR A 470 -18.32 -27.72 -4.85
CA TYR A 470 -17.55 -28.35 -5.92
C TYR A 470 -17.76 -27.71 -7.30
N LEU A 471 -18.91 -27.08 -7.54
CA LEU A 471 -19.23 -26.37 -8.79
C LEU A 471 -18.82 -24.90 -8.69
N ALA A 472 -19.01 -24.30 -7.51
CA ALA A 472 -18.70 -22.92 -7.22
C ALA A 472 -17.20 -22.62 -7.26
N VAL A 473 -16.35 -23.49 -6.68
CA VAL A 473 -14.89 -23.32 -6.63
C VAL A 473 -14.27 -23.12 -8.00
N PRO A 474 -14.47 -24.01 -8.99
CA PRO A 474 -13.80 -23.86 -10.27
C PRO A 474 -14.34 -22.67 -11.09
N ILE A 475 -15.64 -22.32 -10.97
CA ILE A 475 -16.20 -21.09 -11.56
C ILE A 475 -15.57 -19.84 -10.93
N ALA A 476 -15.41 -19.82 -9.60
CA ALA A 476 -14.79 -18.71 -8.88
C ALA A 476 -13.30 -18.56 -9.21
N LEU A 477 -12.57 -19.66 -9.42
CA LEU A 477 -11.18 -19.62 -9.89
C LEU A 477 -11.08 -19.01 -11.29
N ALA A 478 -11.98 -19.37 -12.21
CA ALA A 478 -12.02 -18.78 -13.55
C ALA A 478 -12.33 -17.28 -13.50
N GLY A 479 -13.27 -16.87 -12.63
CA GLY A 479 -13.53 -15.45 -12.38
C GLY A 479 -12.35 -14.71 -11.76
N THR A 480 -11.61 -15.34 -10.85
CA THR A 480 -10.42 -14.73 -10.21
C THR A 480 -9.30 -14.50 -11.22
N PHE A 481 -9.09 -15.49 -12.09
CA PHE A 481 -8.17 -15.39 -13.21
C PHE A 481 -8.58 -14.25 -14.17
N ALA A 482 -9.86 -14.22 -14.59
CA ALA A 482 -10.42 -13.18 -15.45
C ALA A 482 -10.29 -11.76 -14.86
N THR A 483 -10.54 -11.61 -13.56
CA THR A 483 -10.37 -10.32 -12.85
C THR A 483 -8.93 -9.85 -12.93
N SER A 484 -8.00 -10.77 -12.70
CA SER A 484 -6.57 -10.48 -12.67
C SER A 484 -6.07 -10.07 -14.04
N VAL A 485 -6.45 -10.80 -15.11
CA VAL A 485 -6.11 -10.44 -16.50
C VAL A 485 -6.65 -9.06 -16.85
N GLY A 486 -7.95 -8.81 -16.64
CA GLY A 486 -8.57 -7.52 -16.98
C GLY A 486 -7.98 -6.36 -16.18
N GLY A 487 -7.81 -6.55 -14.88
CA GLY A 487 -7.27 -5.53 -13.97
C GLY A 487 -5.81 -5.19 -14.26
N ILE A 488 -4.91 -6.18 -14.33
CA ILE A 488 -3.48 -5.95 -14.62
C ILE A 488 -3.32 -5.22 -15.95
N THR A 489 -4.02 -5.67 -16.99
CA THR A 489 -3.91 -5.05 -18.33
C THR A 489 -4.30 -3.58 -18.27
N LYS A 490 -5.43 -3.24 -17.62
CA LYS A 490 -5.85 -1.85 -17.51
C LYS A 490 -4.93 -1.02 -16.62
N TYR A 491 -4.47 -1.54 -15.47
CA TYR A 491 -3.52 -0.82 -14.62
C TYR A 491 -2.21 -0.53 -15.35
N PHE A 492 -1.72 -1.48 -16.14
CA PHE A 492 -0.54 -1.30 -16.99
C PHE A 492 -0.76 -0.21 -18.04
N LEU A 493 -1.91 -0.22 -18.74
CA LEU A 493 -2.29 0.85 -19.69
C LEU A 493 -2.44 2.23 -19.04
N MET A 494 -2.77 2.28 -17.74
CA MET A 494 -2.86 3.51 -16.97
C MET A 494 -1.51 4.01 -16.43
N GLY A 495 -0.40 3.30 -16.71
CA GLY A 495 0.95 3.65 -16.27
C GLY A 495 1.35 3.07 -14.91
N TYR A 496 0.55 2.18 -14.32
CA TYR A 496 0.85 1.51 -13.06
C TYR A 496 1.41 0.11 -13.32
N SER A 497 2.73 0.02 -13.50
CA SER A 497 3.40 -1.26 -13.66
C SER A 497 3.59 -1.99 -12.32
N PRO A 498 3.40 -3.32 -12.27
CA PRO A 498 3.81 -4.12 -11.12
C PRO A 498 5.33 -4.06 -10.92
N ASP A 499 5.78 -4.23 -9.68
CA ASP A 499 7.19 -4.57 -9.43
C ASP A 499 7.40 -6.03 -9.85
N TRP A 500 8.06 -6.27 -10.98
CA TRP A 500 8.21 -7.63 -11.50
C TRP A 500 8.97 -8.56 -10.57
N VAL A 501 9.96 -8.05 -9.84
CA VAL A 501 10.71 -8.87 -8.89
C VAL A 501 9.85 -9.22 -7.69
N MET A 502 9.15 -8.23 -7.12
CA MET A 502 8.21 -8.49 -6.03
C MET A 502 7.10 -9.45 -6.47
N ALA A 503 6.57 -9.26 -7.68
CA ALA A 503 5.53 -10.10 -8.26
C ALA A 503 5.99 -11.55 -8.43
N ILE A 504 7.23 -11.79 -8.89
CA ILE A 504 7.83 -13.13 -8.98
C ILE A 504 8.06 -13.75 -7.60
N CYS A 505 8.60 -12.99 -6.64
CA CYS A 505 8.78 -13.47 -5.26
C CYS A 505 7.44 -13.88 -4.63
N ILE A 506 6.41 -13.05 -4.83
CA ILE A 506 5.05 -13.31 -4.36
C ILE A 506 4.46 -14.55 -5.06
N ALA A 507 4.62 -14.67 -6.38
CA ALA A 507 4.14 -15.82 -7.13
C ALA A 507 4.83 -17.12 -6.68
N ALA A 508 6.15 -17.10 -6.48
CA ALA A 508 6.92 -18.24 -6.01
C ALA A 508 6.44 -18.71 -4.63
N GLY A 509 6.28 -17.78 -3.68
CA GLY A 509 5.71 -18.09 -2.36
C GLY A 509 4.29 -18.64 -2.47
N ALA A 510 3.42 -17.98 -3.22
CA ALA A 510 2.03 -18.39 -3.38
C ALA A 510 1.87 -19.77 -4.03
N ILE A 511 2.70 -20.11 -5.03
CA ILE A 511 2.72 -21.44 -5.64
C ILE A 511 3.15 -22.49 -4.62
N GLY A 512 4.21 -22.23 -3.85
CA GLY A 512 4.64 -23.11 -2.76
C GLY A 512 3.52 -23.32 -1.73
N GLY A 513 2.84 -22.25 -1.35
CA GLY A 513 1.67 -22.31 -0.47
C GLY A 513 0.50 -23.06 -1.12
N GLY A 514 0.37 -22.99 -2.44
CA GLY A 514 -0.57 -23.74 -3.26
C GLY A 514 -0.36 -25.25 -3.23
N VAL A 515 0.88 -25.71 -3.06
CA VAL A 515 1.25 -27.13 -2.94
C VAL A 515 1.02 -27.66 -1.52
N VAL A 516 1.32 -26.83 -0.51
CA VAL A 516 1.23 -27.21 0.91
C VAL A 516 -0.19 -27.04 1.46
N GLY A 517 -0.89 -25.99 1.05
CA GLY A 517 -2.23 -25.62 1.48
C GLY A 517 -3.26 -26.75 1.39
N PRO A 518 -3.38 -27.48 0.26
CA PRO A 518 -4.33 -28.59 0.14
C PRO A 518 -4.03 -29.74 1.11
N LYS A 519 -2.74 -29.99 1.41
CA LYS A 519 -2.33 -31.04 2.36
C LYS A 519 -2.78 -30.69 3.78
N ILE A 520 -2.73 -29.40 4.15
CA ILE A 520 -3.22 -28.91 5.44
C ILE A 520 -4.75 -28.88 5.45
N GLN A 521 -5.39 -28.36 4.40
CA GLN A 521 -6.84 -28.22 4.29
C GLN A 521 -7.58 -29.55 4.47
N LYS A 522 -7.03 -30.66 3.92
CA LYS A 522 -7.59 -32.02 4.09
C LYS A 522 -7.69 -32.50 5.53
N ARG A 523 -6.95 -31.89 6.46
CA ARG A 523 -6.95 -32.24 7.89
C ARG A 523 -7.86 -31.33 8.73
N LEU A 524 -8.46 -30.31 8.13
CA LEU A 524 -9.26 -29.31 8.84
C LEU A 524 -10.76 -29.49 8.56
N PRO A 525 -11.63 -29.46 9.58
CA PRO A 525 -13.07 -29.52 9.38
C PRO A 525 -13.59 -28.32 8.56
N GLU A 526 -14.52 -28.56 7.63
CA GLU A 526 -15.10 -27.50 6.77
C GLU A 526 -15.71 -26.34 7.59
N VAL A 527 -16.36 -26.65 8.71
CA VAL A 527 -16.94 -25.65 9.62
C VAL A 527 -15.85 -24.76 10.23
N PHE A 528 -14.69 -25.34 10.59
CA PHE A 528 -13.56 -24.58 11.12
C PHE A 528 -13.02 -23.61 10.06
N LEU A 529 -12.86 -24.07 8.81
CA LEU A 529 -12.39 -23.24 7.70
C LEU A 529 -13.31 -22.05 7.43
N LYS A 530 -14.63 -22.28 7.37
CA LYS A 530 -15.63 -21.21 7.18
C LYS A 530 -15.59 -20.18 8.30
N ARG A 531 -15.48 -20.62 9.56
CA ARG A 531 -15.39 -19.74 10.73
C ARG A 531 -14.09 -18.96 10.77
N LEU A 532 -12.98 -19.59 10.41
CA LEU A 532 -11.66 -18.94 10.33
C LEU A 532 -11.68 -17.82 9.29
N LEU A 533 -12.21 -18.08 8.09
CA LEU A 533 -12.37 -17.05 7.06
C LEU A 533 -13.29 -15.92 7.53
N ALA A 534 -14.44 -16.26 8.12
CA ALA A 534 -15.36 -15.26 8.65
C ALA A 534 -14.69 -14.35 9.69
N LEU A 535 -13.95 -14.94 10.64
CA LEU A 535 -13.18 -14.21 11.64
C LEU A 535 -12.13 -13.30 10.99
N ALA A 536 -11.35 -13.82 10.04
CA ALA A 536 -10.33 -13.04 9.36
C ALA A 536 -10.91 -11.82 8.62
N LEU A 537 -12.05 -11.99 7.94
CA LEU A 537 -12.74 -10.88 7.26
C LEU A 537 -13.26 -9.82 8.25
N VAL A 538 -13.78 -10.24 9.42
CA VAL A 538 -14.18 -9.33 10.49
C VAL A 538 -12.96 -8.59 11.06
N LEU A 539 -11.82 -9.27 11.26
CA LEU A 539 -10.59 -8.62 11.72
C LEU A 539 -10.07 -7.59 10.71
N VAL A 540 -10.12 -7.90 9.41
CA VAL A 540 -9.78 -6.93 8.36
C VAL A 540 -10.71 -5.72 8.39
N PHE A 541 -12.02 -5.93 8.57
CA PHE A 541 -12.96 -4.83 8.77
C PHE A 541 -12.58 -3.96 9.97
N LEU A 542 -12.30 -4.56 11.13
CA LEU A 542 -11.97 -3.83 12.36
C LEU A 542 -10.67 -3.03 12.22
N ASN A 543 -9.65 -3.60 11.57
CA ASN A 543 -8.39 -2.91 11.28
C ASN A 543 -8.63 -1.74 10.30
N TYR A 544 -9.28 -2.01 9.16
CA TYR A 544 -9.43 -1.01 8.11
C TYR A 544 -10.39 0.13 8.47
N THR A 545 -11.41 -0.12 9.28
CA THR A 545 -12.31 0.93 9.78
C THR A 545 -11.75 1.64 11.02
N GLY A 546 -10.69 1.11 11.64
CA GLY A 546 -10.12 1.68 12.86
C GLY A 546 -11.07 1.61 14.05
N ALA A 547 -12.06 0.71 14.01
CA ALA A 547 -13.04 0.49 15.08
C ALA A 547 -12.38 -0.06 16.36
N VAL A 548 -11.22 -0.72 16.24
CA VAL A 548 -10.41 -1.18 17.37
C VAL A 548 -9.11 -0.36 17.42
N PRO A 549 -8.90 0.49 18.43
CA PRO A 549 -7.71 1.36 18.53
C PRO A 549 -6.38 0.59 18.57
N PHE A 550 -6.37 -0.63 19.11
CA PHE A 550 -5.18 -1.50 19.20
C PHE A 550 -4.72 -2.09 17.86
N LEU A 551 -5.60 -2.18 16.86
CA LEU A 551 -5.28 -2.72 15.53
C LEU A 551 -4.84 -1.64 14.52
N ARG A 552 -4.58 -0.41 14.99
CA ARG A 552 -4.24 0.76 14.17
C ARG A 552 -2.84 0.75 13.61
#